data_AF-A0A9D8A072-F1
#
_entry.id   AF-A0A9D8A072-F1
#
_cell.length_a   1.000
_cell.length_b   1.000
_cell.length_c   1.000
_cell.angle_alpha   90.00
_cell.angle_beta   90.00
_cell.angle_gamma   90.00
#
_symmetry.space_group_name_H-M   'P 1'
#
loop_
_entity.id
_entity.type
_entity.pdbx_description
1 polymer ?
#
loop_
_entity_poly.entity_id
_entity_poly.type
_entity_poly.pdbx_seq_one_letter_code
_entity_poly.pdbx_strand_id
1 'polypeptide(L)'
;MGVGAVLEINKVMKTGGYLFLSTHPVWPTHELPWDFWRFPCNGFHALFNRCTGFEIVSIMEGLPCKIYSLVDDTATQSNYFNTLNQGVALIARKTGAYRRDLLKWDIDVSDVVNTMYPDKK
;
A
#
# COMPACT_ATOMS: atom_id res chain seq x y z
N MET A 1 9.73 15.94 4.46
CA MET A 1 9.00 15.75 3.18
C MET A 1 8.24 14.42 3.24
N GLY A 2 7.00 14.43 3.73
CA GLY A 2 6.19 13.21 3.87
C GLY A 2 5.41 12.96 2.59
N VAL A 3 6.03 12.37 1.57
CA VAL A 3 5.29 11.88 0.40
C VAL A 3 4.99 10.40 0.59
N GLY A 4 3.81 9.95 0.15
CA GLY A 4 3.38 8.55 0.33
C GLY A 4 4.43 7.56 -0.21
N ALA A 5 4.52 6.36 0.40
CA ALA A 5 5.60 5.41 0.17
C ALA A 5 5.91 5.14 -1.32
N VAL A 6 4.88 5.07 -2.17
CA VAL A 6 5.05 4.87 -3.62
C VAL A 6 5.81 6.02 -4.31
N LEU A 7 5.64 7.26 -3.83
CA LEU A 7 6.36 8.42 -4.36
C LEU A 7 7.83 8.40 -3.94
N GLU A 8 8.16 7.94 -2.73
CA GLU A 8 9.55 7.72 -2.30
C GLU A 8 10.21 6.58 -3.09
N ILE A 9 9.49 5.46 -3.28
CA ILE A 9 9.95 4.37 -4.16
C ILE A 9 10.23 4.91 -5.57
N ASN A 10 9.34 5.75 -6.12
CA ASN A 10 9.58 6.38 -7.41
C ASN A 10 10.88 7.20 -7.42
N LYS A 11 11.16 8.02 -6.41
CA LYS A 11 12.37 8.87 -6.37
C LYS A 11 13.66 8.07 -6.45
N VAL A 12 13.75 6.93 -5.76
CA VAL A 12 14.98 6.13 -5.68
C VAL A 12 15.17 5.18 -6.86
N MET A 13 14.08 4.79 -7.53
CA MET A 13 14.15 3.88 -8.68
C MET A 13 14.66 4.57 -9.96
N LYS A 14 15.41 3.83 -10.78
CA LYS A 14 15.74 4.24 -12.16
C LYS A 14 14.52 4.05 -13.07
N THR A 15 14.31 4.94 -14.05
CA THR A 15 13.29 4.78 -15.09
C THR A 15 13.56 3.50 -15.90
N GLY A 16 12.50 2.74 -16.20
CA GLY A 16 12.59 1.41 -16.80
C GLY A 16 12.81 0.27 -15.79
N GLY A 17 13.12 0.59 -14.52
CA GLY A 17 13.29 -0.40 -13.46
C GLY A 17 11.96 -1.05 -13.05
N TYR A 18 12.04 -2.30 -12.61
CA TYR A 18 10.89 -3.06 -12.12
C TYR A 18 10.87 -3.08 -10.59
N LEU A 19 9.67 -2.93 -10.03
CA LEU A 19 9.33 -3.07 -8.63
C LEU A 19 8.55 -4.36 -8.47
N PHE A 20 8.97 -5.19 -7.51
CA PHE A 20 8.13 -6.24 -6.95
C PHE A 20 7.68 -5.79 -5.56
N LEU A 21 6.38 -5.83 -5.32
CA LEU A 21 5.78 -5.53 -4.02
C LEU A 21 4.84 -6.68 -3.64
N SER A 22 4.97 -7.19 -2.42
CA SER A 22 4.07 -8.20 -1.87
C SER A 22 3.66 -7.78 -0.45
N THR A 23 2.39 -7.99 -0.13
CA THR A 23 1.83 -7.73 1.20
C THR A 23 0.75 -8.76 1.55
N HIS A 24 0.31 -8.76 2.80
CA HIS A 24 -0.70 -9.69 3.32
C HIS A 24 -1.88 -8.87 3.83
N PRO A 25 -3.12 -9.06 3.32
CA PRO A 25 -4.27 -8.37 3.88
C PRO A 25 -4.60 -9.01 5.23
N VAL A 26 -4.59 -8.19 6.29
CA VAL A 26 -4.92 -8.64 7.66
C VAL A 26 -6.38 -8.33 8.01
N TRP A 27 -7.02 -7.44 7.25
CA TRP A 27 -8.42 -7.07 7.42
C TRP A 27 -9.27 -7.51 6.22
N PRO A 28 -10.51 -7.98 6.45
CA PRO A 28 -11.44 -8.30 5.38
C PRO A 28 -11.70 -7.12 4.47
N THR A 29 -11.89 -7.38 3.18
CA THR A 29 -12.22 -6.34 2.22
C THR A 29 -13.57 -5.69 2.54
N HIS A 30 -13.69 -4.39 2.29
CA HIS A 30 -14.89 -3.61 2.58
C HIS A 30 -15.16 -2.62 1.45
N GLU A 31 -16.37 -2.64 0.88
CA GLU A 31 -16.82 -1.71 -0.18
C GLU A 31 -15.93 -1.70 -1.44
N LEU A 32 -15.62 -2.88 -1.99
CA LEU A 32 -14.94 -2.95 -3.30
C LEU A 32 -15.76 -2.26 -4.41
N PRO A 33 -15.12 -1.55 -5.37
CA PRO A 33 -13.68 -1.32 -5.54
C PRO A 33 -13.07 -0.17 -4.70
N TRP A 34 -13.81 0.48 -3.81
CA TRP A 34 -13.37 1.63 -2.99
C TRP A 34 -12.61 1.25 -1.70
N ASP A 35 -12.11 0.02 -1.63
CA ASP A 35 -11.24 -0.42 -0.54
C ASP A 35 -9.77 -0.15 -0.88
N PHE A 36 -9.25 0.99 -0.44
CA PHE A 36 -7.88 1.40 -0.82
C PHE A 36 -6.82 0.99 0.20
N TRP A 37 -7.19 0.90 1.48
CA TRP A 37 -6.24 0.83 2.59
C TRP A 37 -5.95 -0.60 3.07
N ARG A 38 -6.73 -1.58 2.60
CA ARG A 38 -6.51 -3.01 2.86
C ARG A 38 -5.74 -3.71 1.74
N PHE A 39 -5.20 -2.91 0.82
CA PHE A 39 -4.37 -3.35 -0.31
C PHE A 39 -4.98 -4.45 -1.21
N PRO A 40 -6.29 -4.45 -1.55
CA PRO A 40 -6.76 -5.31 -2.63
C PRO A 40 -6.14 -4.86 -3.96
N CYS A 41 -6.28 -5.68 -5.00
CA CYS A 41 -5.79 -5.31 -6.35
C CYS A 41 -6.22 -3.91 -6.78
N ASN A 42 -7.47 -3.52 -6.48
CA ASN A 42 -8.00 -2.19 -6.83
C ASN A 42 -7.30 -1.04 -6.08
N GLY A 43 -6.86 -1.25 -4.84
CA GLY A 43 -6.08 -0.27 -4.08
C GLY A 43 -4.74 0.03 -4.75
N PHE A 44 -4.09 -0.99 -5.32
CA PHE A 44 -2.85 -0.82 -6.06
C PHE A 44 -3.01 -0.02 -7.35
N HIS A 45 -4.16 -0.10 -8.05
CA HIS A 45 -4.40 0.75 -9.21
C HIS A 45 -4.45 2.25 -8.86
N ALA A 46 -4.94 2.60 -7.67
CA ALA A 46 -4.92 3.98 -7.18
C ALA A 46 -3.50 4.47 -6.85
N LEU A 47 -2.63 3.56 -6.38
CA LEU A 47 -1.26 3.85 -6.00
C LEU A 47 -0.27 3.81 -7.17
N PHE A 48 -0.44 2.88 -8.11
CA PHE A 48 0.46 2.63 -9.23
C PHE A 48 -0.23 2.94 -10.55
N ASN A 49 0.05 4.13 -11.06
CA ASN A 49 -0.52 4.61 -12.31
C ASN A 49 0.38 5.69 -12.93
N ARG A 50 -0.05 6.23 -14.08
CA ARG A 50 0.69 7.26 -14.82
C ARG A 50 1.01 8.51 -13.99
N CYS A 51 0.15 8.89 -13.04
CA CYS A 51 0.37 10.10 -12.22
C CYS A 51 1.46 9.87 -11.17
N THR A 52 1.62 8.62 -10.69
CA THR A 52 2.70 8.20 -9.79
C THR A 52 3.94 7.69 -10.52
N GLY A 53 3.94 7.72 -11.85
CA GLY A 53 5.09 7.36 -12.69
C GLY A 53 5.30 5.85 -12.85
N PHE A 54 4.22 5.06 -12.71
CA PHE A 54 4.27 3.60 -12.81
C PHE A 54 3.27 3.05 -13.83
N GLU A 55 3.60 1.87 -14.32
CA GLU A 55 2.75 0.98 -15.10
C GLU A 55 2.68 -0.37 -14.36
N ILE A 56 1.47 -0.89 -14.16
CA ILE A 56 1.28 -2.23 -13.59
C ILE A 56 1.51 -3.25 -14.70
N VAL A 57 2.45 -4.17 -14.46
CA VAL A 57 2.79 -5.26 -15.38
C VAL A 57 1.99 -6.52 -15.02
N SER A 58 1.86 -6.81 -13.73
CA SER A 58 1.04 -7.90 -13.21
C SER A 58 0.59 -7.59 -11.79
N ILE A 59 -0.62 -7.98 -11.45
CA ILE A 59 -1.14 -7.90 -10.09
C ILE A 59 -2.04 -9.09 -9.80
N MET A 60 -1.88 -9.70 -8.62
CA MET A 60 -2.61 -10.91 -8.25
C MET A 60 -2.92 -10.91 -6.76
N GLU A 61 -4.10 -11.42 -6.41
CA GLU A 61 -4.43 -11.80 -5.03
C GLU A 61 -4.12 -13.30 -4.85
N GLY A 62 -3.65 -13.64 -3.66
CA GLY A 62 -3.34 -15.02 -3.27
C GLY A 62 -4.60 -15.85 -3.07
N LEU A 63 -4.40 -17.10 -2.65
CA LEU A 63 -5.51 -18.03 -2.43
C LEU A 63 -6.44 -17.55 -1.30
N PRO A 64 -7.75 -17.87 -1.36
CA PRO A 64 -8.67 -17.56 -0.29
C PRO A 64 -8.24 -18.18 1.05
N CYS A 65 -8.39 -17.43 2.14
CA CYS A 65 -8.08 -17.87 3.50
C CYS A 65 -9.05 -17.31 4.54
N LYS A 66 -8.94 -17.84 5.75
CA LYS A 66 -9.54 -17.30 6.98
C LYS A 66 -8.43 -16.87 7.92
N ILE A 67 -8.60 -15.74 8.58
CA ILE A 67 -7.67 -15.26 9.62
C ILE A 67 -8.36 -15.40 10.98
N TYR A 68 -7.62 -15.94 11.94
CA TYR A 68 -8.04 -16.12 13.32
C TYR A 68 -7.12 -15.30 14.22
N SER A 69 -7.70 -14.51 15.11
CA SER A 69 -6.91 -13.94 16.21
C SER A 69 -6.51 -15.06 17.15
N LEU A 70 -5.25 -15.07 17.58
CA LEU A 70 -4.74 -16.03 18.57
C LEU A 70 -5.03 -15.57 20.01
N VAL A 71 -5.63 -14.39 20.17
CA VAL A 71 -6.02 -13.79 21.44
C VAL A 71 -7.49 -13.38 21.37
N ASP A 72 -8.12 -13.28 22.53
CA ASP A 72 -9.49 -12.75 22.64
C ASP A 72 -9.45 -11.22 22.48
N ASP A 73 -9.60 -10.76 21.23
CA ASP A 73 -9.66 -9.36 20.86
C ASP A 73 -10.98 -9.05 20.15
N THR A 74 -11.77 -8.16 20.74
CA THR A 74 -13.08 -7.78 20.20
C THR A 74 -13.04 -7.18 18.80
N ALA A 75 -11.94 -6.53 18.40
CA ALA A 75 -11.83 -5.88 17.10
C ALA A 75 -11.61 -6.89 15.96
N THR A 76 -10.94 -8.01 16.24
CA THR A 76 -10.56 -9.01 15.23
C THR A 76 -11.27 -10.35 15.38
N GLN A 77 -11.98 -10.59 16.50
CA GLN A 77 -12.69 -11.85 16.77
C GLN A 77 -13.64 -12.26 15.64
N SER A 78 -14.26 -11.32 14.93
CA SER A 78 -15.22 -11.62 13.86
C SER A 78 -14.59 -11.78 12.48
N ASN A 79 -13.27 -11.60 12.34
CA ASN A 79 -12.61 -11.64 11.03
C ASN A 79 -12.72 -13.02 10.37
N TYR A 80 -12.79 -14.12 11.13
CA TYR A 80 -12.90 -15.47 10.59
C TYR A 80 -14.21 -15.74 9.84
N PHE A 81 -15.27 -14.94 10.07
CA PHE A 81 -16.50 -15.04 9.29
C PHE A 81 -16.29 -14.60 7.84
N ASN A 82 -15.34 -13.71 7.59
CA ASN A 82 -15.08 -13.17 6.27
C ASN A 82 -13.98 -13.95 5.54
N THR A 83 -14.03 -13.96 4.22
CA THR A 83 -12.96 -14.53 3.40
C THR A 83 -11.94 -13.45 3.09
N LEU A 84 -10.66 -13.78 3.24
CA LEU A 84 -9.54 -12.93 2.85
C LEU A 84 -8.69 -13.66 1.80
N ASN A 85 -7.64 -13.01 1.32
CA ASN A 85 -6.64 -13.63 0.46
C ASN A 85 -5.31 -13.77 1.20
N GLN A 86 -4.55 -14.83 0.96
CA GLN A 86 -3.27 -15.05 1.66
C GLN A 86 -2.21 -13.99 1.37
N GLY A 87 -2.37 -13.20 0.31
CA GLY A 87 -1.45 -12.14 -0.03
C GLY A 87 -1.95 -11.34 -1.22
N VAL A 88 -1.24 -10.26 -1.53
CA VAL A 88 -1.39 -9.51 -2.77
C VAL A 88 0.01 -9.19 -3.27
N ALA A 89 0.26 -9.47 -4.54
CA ALA A 89 1.55 -9.25 -5.18
C ALA A 89 1.39 -8.39 -6.44
N LEU A 90 2.35 -7.49 -6.65
CA LEU A 90 2.41 -6.55 -7.75
C LEU A 90 3.81 -6.59 -8.38
N ILE A 91 3.84 -6.61 -9.71
CA ILE A 91 4.99 -6.21 -10.50
C ILE A 91 4.62 -4.90 -11.22
N ALA A 92 5.39 -3.84 -11.01
CA ALA A 92 5.22 -2.56 -11.68
C ALA A 92 6.53 -2.10 -12.32
N ARG A 93 6.44 -1.37 -13.43
CA ARG A 93 7.58 -0.74 -14.09
C ARG A 93 7.53 0.76 -13.86
N LYS A 94 8.65 1.36 -13.46
CA LYS A 94 8.76 2.83 -13.40
C LYS A 94 8.84 3.37 -14.83
N THR A 95 7.85 4.15 -15.23
CA THR A 95 7.79 4.77 -16.57
C THR A 95 8.24 6.22 -16.56
N GLY A 96 8.26 6.89 -15.40
CA GLY A 96 8.73 8.26 -15.29
C GLY A 96 8.75 8.77 -13.85
N ALA A 97 9.07 10.05 -13.69
CA ALA A 97 8.88 10.75 -12.42
C ALA A 97 7.38 10.95 -12.14
N TYR A 98 6.99 10.94 -10.87
CA TYR A 98 5.61 11.29 -10.51
C TYR A 98 5.33 12.79 -10.74
N ARG A 99 4.05 13.14 -10.89
CA ARG A 99 3.57 14.51 -11.10
C ARG A 99 3.64 15.33 -9.81
N ARG A 100 4.81 15.91 -9.52
CA ARG A 100 5.07 16.73 -8.32
C ARG A 100 4.15 17.95 -8.20
N ASP A 101 3.68 18.48 -9.32
CA ASP A 101 2.74 19.58 -9.38
C ASP A 101 1.33 19.19 -8.92
N LEU A 102 0.95 17.92 -9.06
CA LEU A 102 -0.36 17.39 -8.70
C LEU A 102 -0.35 16.63 -7.37
N LEU A 103 0.72 15.87 -7.09
CA LEU A 103 0.84 14.96 -5.96
C LEU A 103 1.91 15.48 -5.00
N LYS A 104 1.51 16.46 -4.18
CA LYS A 104 2.38 17.10 -3.21
C LYS A 104 1.67 17.32 -1.88
N TRP A 105 2.46 17.25 -0.82
CA TRP A 105 2.06 17.64 0.52
C TRP A 105 3.08 18.68 0.98
N ASP A 106 2.80 19.94 0.64
CA ASP A 106 3.69 21.09 0.86
C ASP A 106 3.61 21.57 2.32
N ILE A 107 3.82 20.65 3.25
CA ILE A 107 3.83 20.89 4.68
C ILE A 107 5.10 20.26 5.24
N ASP A 108 5.78 20.94 6.18
CA ASP A 108 6.89 20.31 6.87
C ASP A 108 6.35 19.17 7.74
N VAL A 109 7.07 18.06 7.81
CA VAL A 109 6.68 16.94 8.67
C VAL A 109 6.70 17.38 10.13
N SER A 110 7.60 18.30 10.52
CA SER A 110 7.64 18.86 11.86
C SER A 110 6.37 19.62 12.26
N ASP A 111 5.61 20.11 11.29
CA ASP A 111 4.37 20.86 11.56
C ASP A 111 3.18 19.95 11.86
N VAL A 112 3.28 18.66 11.52
CA VAL A 112 2.19 17.67 11.64
C VAL A 112 2.51 16.55 12.63
N VAL A 113 3.79 16.22 12.80
CA VAL A 113 4.24 15.11 13.65
C VAL A 113 5.17 15.65 14.73
N ASN A 114 4.68 15.67 15.97
CA ASN A 114 5.45 16.03 17.16
C ASN A 114 6.01 14.82 17.92
N THR A 115 6.00 13.64 17.29
CA THR A 115 6.55 12.41 17.86
C THR A 115 7.87 12.07 17.17
N MET A 116 8.90 11.72 17.95
CA MET A 116 10.15 11.19 17.42
C MET A 116 10.18 9.67 17.54
N TYR A 117 10.87 9.03 16.59
CA TYR A 117 11.24 7.63 16.70
C TYR A 117 12.03 7.44 18.01
N PRO A 118 11.77 6.39 18.82
CA PRO A 118 12.47 6.20 20.09
C PRO A 118 13.98 6.16 19.88
N ASP A 119 14.73 6.81 20.78
CA ASP A 119 16.19 6.71 20.79
C ASP A 119 16.60 5.23 20.83
N LYS A 120 17.61 4.87 20.04
CA LYS A 120 18.23 3.55 20.14
C LYS A 120 18.79 3.41 21.55
N LYS A 121 18.10 2.65 22.39
CA LYS A 121 18.63 2.18 23.68
C LYS A 121 19.86 1.31 23.45
#